data_AF-A0A1A8QCS9-F1
#
_entry.id   AF-A0A1A8QCS9-F1
#
_cell.length_a   1.000
_cell.length_b   1.000
_cell.length_c   1.000
_cell.angle_alpha   90.00
_cell.angle_beta   90.00
_cell.angle_gamma   90.00
#
_symmetry.space_group_name_H-M   'P 1'
#
loop_
_entity.id
_entity.type
_entity.pdbx_description
1 polymer ?
#
loop_
_entity_poly.entity_id
_entity_poly.type
_entity_poly.pdbx_seq_one_letter_code
_entity_poly.pdbx_strand_id
1 'polypeptide(L)'
;VNFGKHHSVYSLFSSDNDRILKANCPAHIAHNTCKHACDQLSVDIEALVLKVYSHFSVSASRREELQSFFNFVDIEWHEILRHVCTRWLSLHPAVDRLLHSWPALVSYFRSLGESCPVALCEPSFF
;
A
#
# COMPACT_ATOMS: atom_id res chain seq x y z
N VAL A 1 11.11 6.42 15.64
CA VAL A 1 12.24 5.90 16.46
C VAL A 1 11.93 6.24 17.91
N ASN A 2 11.55 5.26 18.73
CA ASN A 2 11.48 5.41 20.18
C ASN A 2 12.30 4.27 20.78
N PHE A 3 13.41 4.60 21.44
CA PHE A 3 14.25 3.66 22.17
C PHE A 3 13.56 3.27 23.49
N GLY A 4 12.67 2.28 23.46
CA GLY A 4 12.03 1.74 24.66
C GLY A 4 11.14 2.72 25.45
N LYS A 5 10.36 2.18 26.39
CA LYS A 5 9.42 2.96 27.21
C LYS A 5 10.10 3.85 28.27
N HIS A 6 11.30 3.44 28.71
CA HIS A 6 12.02 4.05 29.83
C HIS A 6 13.32 4.77 29.44
N HIS A 7 13.73 4.72 28.17
CA HIS A 7 15.00 5.29 27.69
C HIS A 7 14.85 6.00 26.34
N SER A 8 13.76 6.75 26.21
CA SER A 8 13.49 7.55 25.02
C SER A 8 14.40 8.78 24.92
N VAL A 9 14.53 9.32 23.72
CA VAL A 9 15.18 10.63 23.49
C VAL A 9 14.55 11.69 24.38
N TYR A 10 13.22 11.74 24.47
CA TYR A 10 12.54 12.70 25.34
C TYR A 10 12.94 12.57 26.81
N SER A 11 12.97 11.35 27.37
CA SER A 11 13.36 11.14 28.78
C SER A 11 14.80 11.54 29.07
N LEU A 12 15.72 11.35 28.11
CA LEU A 12 17.11 11.79 28.22
C LEU A 12 17.24 13.31 28.15
N PHE A 13 16.54 13.95 27.22
CA PHE A 13 16.60 15.40 27.08
C PHE A 13 15.88 16.13 28.23
N SER A 14 14.83 15.52 28.79
CA SER A 14 14.06 16.10 29.90
C SER A 14 14.78 16.01 31.24
N SER A 15 15.73 15.08 31.41
CA SER A 15 16.57 15.05 32.63
C SER A 15 17.54 16.23 32.69
N ASP A 16 17.96 16.72 31.51
CA ASP A 16 18.95 17.79 31.38
C ASP A 16 18.30 19.17 31.24
N ASN A 17 17.06 19.24 30.72
CA ASN A 17 16.32 20.48 30.53
C ASN A 17 14.81 20.26 30.71
N ASP A 18 14.25 20.83 31.78
CA ASP A 18 12.84 20.74 32.15
C ASP A 18 11.90 21.61 31.29
N ARG A 19 12.44 22.45 30.40
CA ARG A 19 11.66 23.33 29.51
C ARG A 19 11.30 22.69 28.17
N ILE A 20 11.56 21.40 28.01
CA ILE A 20 11.26 20.66 26.78
C ILE A 20 9.83 20.13 26.84
N LEU A 21 9.04 20.47 25.82
CA LEU A 21 7.67 19.98 25.69
C LEU A 21 7.62 18.78 24.76
N LYS A 22 6.94 17.72 25.20
CA LYS A 22 6.65 16.58 24.35
C LYS A 22 5.50 16.90 23.40
N ALA A 23 5.78 16.94 22.11
CA ALA A 23 4.76 16.96 21.07
C ALA A 23 4.76 15.65 20.30
N ASN A 24 3.58 15.07 20.09
CA ASN A 24 3.44 13.94 19.18
C ASN A 24 3.45 14.44 17.73
N CYS A 25 4.03 13.66 16.82
CA CYS A 25 4.00 13.97 15.40
C CYS A 25 2.57 13.77 14.84
N PRO A 26 1.90 14.80 14.30
CA PRO A 26 0.57 14.66 13.72
C PRO A 26 0.51 13.62 12.61
N ALA A 27 1.58 13.51 11.83
CA ALA A 27 1.70 12.54 10.75
C ALA A 27 1.70 11.09 11.28
N HIS A 28 2.30 10.86 12.45
CA HIS A 28 2.27 9.54 13.11
C HIS A 28 0.88 9.20 13.66
N ILE A 29 0.16 10.19 14.20
CA ILE A 29 -1.22 10.02 14.67
C ILE A 29 -2.13 9.66 13.48
N ALA A 30 -2.03 10.41 12.38
CA ALA A 30 -2.78 10.15 11.16
C ALA A 30 -2.49 8.74 10.61
N HIS A 31 -1.20 8.36 10.51
CA HIS A 31 -0.80 7.02 10.08
C HIS A 31 -1.43 5.92 10.94
N ASN A 32 -1.30 6.01 12.27
CA ASN A 32 -1.84 4.99 13.16
C ASN A 32 -3.36 4.90 13.08
N THR A 33 -4.04 6.04 12.89
CA THR A 33 -5.50 6.08 12.71
C THR A 33 -5.90 5.37 11.42
N CYS A 34 -5.27 5.70 10.28
CA CYS A 34 -5.55 5.05 9.01
C CYS A 34 -5.21 3.56 9.07
N LYS A 35 -4.07 3.19 9.66
CA LYS A 35 -3.68 1.79 9.83
C LYS A 35 -4.73 1.02 10.64
N HIS A 36 -5.13 1.56 11.78
CA HIS A 36 -6.13 0.91 12.63
C HIS A 36 -7.48 0.74 11.89
N ALA A 37 -7.90 1.74 11.11
CA ALA A 37 -9.10 1.66 10.29
C ALA A 37 -8.97 0.59 9.18
N CYS A 38 -7.84 0.52 8.49
CA CYS A 38 -7.57 -0.51 7.50
C CYS A 38 -7.57 -1.91 8.12
N ASP A 39 -7.01 -2.07 9.33
CA ASP A 39 -6.98 -3.33 10.07
C ASP A 39 -8.41 -3.81 10.47
N GLN A 40 -9.44 -2.96 10.41
CA GLN A 40 -10.84 -3.36 10.61
C GLN A 40 -11.52 -3.90 9.35
N LEU A 41 -10.91 -3.74 8.18
CA LEU A 41 -11.46 -4.26 6.93
C LEU A 41 -11.27 -5.78 6.87
N SER A 42 -12.18 -6.48 6.18
CA SER A 42 -12.01 -7.91 5.89
C SER A 42 -10.87 -8.18 4.89
N VAL A 43 -10.25 -7.12 4.37
CA VAL A 43 -9.26 -7.16 3.30
C VAL A 43 -8.01 -6.41 3.74
N ASP A 44 -6.86 -7.04 3.58
CA ASP A 44 -5.56 -6.40 3.77
C ASP A 44 -5.18 -5.58 2.52
N ILE A 45 -5.54 -4.30 2.55
CA ILE A 45 -5.29 -3.34 1.46
C ILE A 45 -3.78 -3.16 1.19
N GLU A 46 -2.97 -3.13 2.25
CA GLU A 46 -1.52 -2.93 2.11
C GLU A 46 -0.89 -4.14 1.42
N ALA A 47 -1.28 -5.36 1.82
CA ALA A 47 -0.82 -6.58 1.16
C ALA A 47 -1.29 -6.68 -0.29
N LEU A 48 -2.54 -6.28 -0.59
CA LEU A 48 -3.05 -6.27 -1.97
C LEU A 48 -2.17 -5.37 -2.85
N VAL A 49 -1.90 -4.14 -2.40
CA VAL A 49 -1.05 -3.20 -3.14
C VAL A 49 0.34 -3.77 -3.41
N LEU A 50 0.97 -4.35 -2.38
CA LEU A 50 2.31 -4.93 -2.51
C LEU A 50 2.34 -6.13 -3.46
N LYS A 51 1.34 -7.01 -3.39
CA LYS A 51 1.25 -8.21 -4.23
C LYS A 51 0.98 -7.87 -5.69
N VAL A 52 0.04 -6.95 -5.96
CA VAL A 52 -0.24 -6.49 -7.33
C VAL A 52 1.01 -5.86 -7.94
N TYR A 53 1.66 -4.95 -7.22
CA TYR A 53 2.91 -4.35 -7.70
C TYR A 53 3.99 -5.42 -7.96
N SER A 54 4.19 -6.36 -7.03
CA SER A 54 5.18 -7.42 -7.16
C SER A 54 4.93 -8.34 -8.35
N HIS A 55 3.67 -8.61 -8.69
CA HIS A 55 3.33 -9.43 -9.86
C HIS A 55 3.83 -8.78 -11.15
N PHE A 56 3.61 -7.48 -11.32
CA PHE A 56 4.00 -6.76 -12.55
C PHE A 56 5.44 -6.24 -12.53
N SER A 57 6.08 -6.10 -11.36
CA SER A 57 7.44 -5.54 -11.27
C SER A 57 8.52 -6.50 -11.77
N VAL A 58 8.24 -7.80 -11.82
CA VAL A 58 9.27 -8.82 -12.13
C VAL A 58 9.16 -9.42 -13.53
N SER A 59 8.22 -8.95 -14.38
CA SER A 59 8.12 -9.36 -15.78
C SER A 59 7.64 -8.21 -16.66
N ALA A 60 8.44 -7.88 -17.69
CA ALA A 60 8.05 -6.92 -18.71
C ALA A 60 6.85 -7.43 -19.54
N SER A 61 6.81 -8.74 -19.87
CA SER A 61 5.70 -9.29 -20.67
C SER A 61 4.36 -9.18 -19.94
N ARG A 62 4.32 -9.43 -18.62
CA ARG A 62 3.09 -9.22 -17.84
C ARG A 62 2.64 -7.76 -17.82
N ARG A 63 3.58 -6.82 -17.92
CA ARG A 63 3.30 -5.38 -17.97
C ARG A 63 2.73 -4.98 -19.34
N GLU A 64 3.29 -5.50 -20.42
CA GLU A 64 2.77 -5.34 -21.79
C GLU A 64 1.38 -5.99 -21.94
N GLU A 65 1.18 -7.18 -21.38
CA GLU A 65 -0.13 -7.81 -21.32
C GLU A 65 -1.12 -6.93 -20.57
N LEU A 66 -0.78 -6.41 -19.39
CA LEU A 66 -1.64 -5.50 -18.66
C LEU A 66 -1.99 -4.24 -19.48
N GLN A 67 -1.02 -3.64 -20.20
CA GLN A 67 -1.29 -2.52 -21.10
C GLN A 67 -2.35 -2.84 -22.16
N SER A 68 -2.35 -4.07 -22.70
CA SER A 68 -3.39 -4.49 -23.64
C SER A 68 -4.78 -4.50 -22.99
N PHE A 69 -4.89 -4.81 -21.70
CA PHE A 69 -6.16 -4.75 -20.95
C PHE A 69 -6.61 -3.32 -20.68
N PHE A 70 -5.69 -2.36 -20.49
CA PHE A 70 -6.03 -0.94 -20.40
C PHE A 70 -6.68 -0.44 -21.70
N ASN A 71 -6.09 -0.79 -22.85
CA ASN A 71 -6.67 -0.48 -24.15
C ASN A 71 -8.02 -1.18 -24.37
N PHE A 72 -8.16 -2.44 -23.92
CA PHE A 72 -9.40 -3.20 -24.03
C PHE A 72 -10.57 -2.58 -23.26
N VAL A 73 -10.32 -2.06 -22.06
CA VAL A 73 -11.36 -1.42 -21.22
C VAL A 73 -11.46 0.11 -21.43
N ASP A 74 -10.77 0.64 -22.44
CA ASP A 74 -10.74 2.05 -22.83
C ASP A 74 -10.39 3.01 -21.67
N ILE A 75 -9.32 2.68 -20.92
CA ILE A 75 -8.75 3.55 -19.89
C ILE A 75 -7.28 3.86 -20.18
N GLU A 76 -6.85 5.07 -19.87
CA GLU A 76 -5.47 5.52 -20.09
C GLU A 76 -4.47 4.70 -19.26
N TRP A 77 -3.37 4.26 -19.90
CA TRP A 77 -2.30 3.53 -19.23
C TRP A 77 -1.66 4.34 -18.12
N HIS A 78 -1.49 3.67 -16.98
CA HIS A 78 -0.91 4.25 -15.80
C HIS A 78 -0.03 3.22 -15.10
N GLU A 79 1.24 3.56 -14.89
CA GLU A 79 2.16 2.69 -14.16
C GLU A 79 1.64 2.37 -12.76
N ILE A 80 1.71 1.08 -12.37
CA ILE A 80 1.38 0.63 -11.02
C ILE A 80 2.44 1.17 -10.05
N LEU A 81 1.98 1.87 -9.01
CA LEU A 81 2.86 2.52 -8.03
C LEU A 81 3.32 1.54 -6.95
N ARG A 82 4.59 1.67 -6.57
CA ARG A 82 5.17 0.91 -5.46
C ARG A 82 4.81 1.55 -4.13
N HIS A 83 4.23 0.77 -3.23
CA HIS A 83 4.19 1.10 -1.81
C HIS A 83 5.41 0.53 -1.06
N VAL A 84 5.90 1.26 -0.05
CA VAL A 84 6.91 0.78 0.90
C VAL A 84 6.39 1.02 2.31
N CYS A 85 6.31 -0.03 3.13
CA CYS A 85 5.72 0.03 4.48
C CYS A 85 6.35 1.10 5.39
N THR A 86 7.66 1.35 5.25
CA THR A 86 8.37 2.39 6.01
C THR A 86 8.08 3.81 5.55
N ARG A 87 7.48 3.98 4.35
CA ARG A 87 7.05 5.25 3.77
C ARG A 87 5.52 5.25 3.65
N TRP A 88 4.84 5.26 4.79
CA TRP A 88 3.39 5.12 4.87
C TRP A 88 2.58 6.09 3.98
N LEU A 89 3.09 7.31 3.73
CA LEU A 89 2.46 8.27 2.80
C LEU A 89 2.36 7.76 1.35
N SER A 90 3.09 6.71 0.98
CA SER A 90 3.01 6.10 -0.34
C SER A 90 1.82 5.15 -0.51
N LEU A 91 1.11 4.77 0.55
CA LEU A 91 0.00 3.81 0.44
C LEU A 91 -1.19 4.44 -0.29
N HIS A 92 -1.62 5.64 0.13
CA HIS A 92 -2.74 6.34 -0.48
C HIS A 92 -2.60 6.52 -2.01
N PRO A 93 -1.51 7.10 -2.55
CA PRO A 93 -1.39 7.23 -4.01
C PRO A 93 -1.33 5.88 -4.73
N ALA A 94 -0.81 4.83 -4.08
CA ALA A 94 -0.80 3.49 -4.66
C ALA A 94 -2.21 2.87 -4.69
N VAL A 95 -3.01 3.06 -3.63
CA VAL A 95 -4.43 2.66 -3.59
C VAL A 95 -5.23 3.42 -4.65
N ASP A 96 -5.08 4.74 -4.72
CA ASP A 96 -5.74 5.56 -5.74
C ASP A 96 -5.37 5.07 -7.14
N ARG A 97 -4.10 4.77 -7.40
CA ARG A 97 -3.65 4.21 -8.68
C ARG A 97 -4.34 2.87 -8.98
N LEU A 98 -4.43 1.96 -8.01
CA LEU A 98 -5.11 0.68 -8.21
C LEU A 98 -6.60 0.85 -8.49
N LEU A 99 -7.27 1.80 -7.82
CA LEU A 99 -8.69 2.08 -8.05
C LEU A 99 -8.93 2.62 -9.47
N HIS A 100 -8.08 3.51 -9.98
CA HIS A 100 -8.16 3.96 -11.38
C HIS A 100 -7.90 2.81 -12.37
N SER A 101 -6.92 1.96 -12.08
CA SER A 101 -6.55 0.81 -12.92
C SER A 101 -7.46 -0.41 -12.73
N TRP A 102 -8.46 -0.32 -11.85
CA TRP A 102 -9.22 -1.47 -11.36
C TRP A 102 -9.88 -2.29 -12.46
N PRO A 103 -10.58 -1.69 -13.46
CA PRO A 103 -11.22 -2.47 -14.52
C PRO A 103 -10.24 -3.30 -15.35
N ALA A 104 -9.05 -2.76 -15.64
CA ALA A 104 -8.01 -3.47 -16.38
C ALA A 104 -7.38 -4.58 -15.53
N LEU A 105 -7.10 -4.31 -14.25
CA LEU A 105 -6.55 -5.31 -13.32
C LEU A 105 -7.51 -6.49 -13.15
N VAL A 106 -8.80 -6.23 -12.92
CA VAL A 106 -9.84 -7.27 -12.80
C VAL A 106 -9.89 -8.11 -14.08
N SER A 107 -9.92 -7.46 -15.24
CA SER A 107 -9.98 -8.16 -16.54
C SER A 107 -8.74 -9.03 -16.76
N TYR A 108 -7.55 -8.51 -16.45
CA TYR A 108 -6.30 -9.24 -16.53
C TYR A 108 -6.30 -10.46 -15.61
N PHE A 109 -6.57 -10.30 -14.31
CA PHE A 109 -6.50 -11.42 -13.37
C PHE A 109 -7.58 -12.48 -13.62
N ARG A 110 -8.79 -12.08 -14.04
CA ARG A 110 -9.83 -13.03 -14.48
C ARG A 110 -9.41 -13.81 -15.73
N SER A 111 -8.68 -13.19 -16.66
CA SER A 111 -8.20 -13.86 -17.88
C SER A 111 -7.19 -14.98 -17.60
N LEU A 112 -6.49 -14.93 -16.46
CA LEU A 112 -5.51 -15.95 -16.07
C LEU A 112 -6.15 -17.27 -15.62
N GLY A 113 -7.44 -17.28 -15.24
CA GLY A 113 -8.14 -18.46 -14.75
C GLY A 113 -7.38 -19.16 -13.61
N GLU A 114 -7.12 -20.46 -13.75
CA GLU A 114 -6.39 -21.28 -12.76
C GLU A 114 -4.93 -20.88 -12.57
N SER A 115 -4.34 -20.13 -13.52
CA SER A 115 -2.95 -19.64 -13.42
C SER A 115 -2.82 -18.37 -12.59
N CYS A 116 -3.94 -17.80 -12.13
CA CYS A 116 -3.92 -16.61 -11.30
C CYS A 116 -3.29 -16.90 -9.93
N PRO A 117 -2.38 -16.04 -9.43
CA PRO A 117 -1.82 -16.22 -8.10
C PRO A 117 -2.92 -16.24 -7.04
N VAL A 118 -3.01 -17.30 -6.23
CA VAL A 118 -4.04 -17.48 -5.19
C VAL A 118 -4.19 -16.23 -4.30
N ALA A 119 -3.06 -15.62 -3.96
CA ALA A 119 -2.98 -14.43 -3.13
C ALA A 119 -3.62 -13.16 -3.75
N LEU A 120 -3.97 -13.20 -5.04
CA LEU A 120 -4.61 -12.16 -5.84
C LEU A 120 -5.91 -12.64 -6.50
N CYS A 121 -6.38 -13.86 -6.23
CA CYS A 121 -7.58 -14.40 -6.86
C CYS A 121 -8.66 -14.81 -5.86
N GLU A 122 -8.60 -14.32 -4.62
CA GLU A 122 -9.76 -14.50 -3.74
C GLU A 122 -10.98 -13.75 -4.29
N PRO A 123 -12.18 -14.36 -4.24
CA PRO A 123 -13.43 -13.74 -4.72
C PRO A 123 -13.82 -12.46 -3.95
N SER A 124 -13.16 -12.17 -2.83
CA SER A 124 -13.27 -10.90 -2.10
C SER A 124 -12.53 -9.74 -2.77
N PHE A 125 -11.59 -10.02 -3.69
CA PHE A 125 -10.77 -9.02 -4.36
C PHE A 125 -11.23 -8.67 -5.79
N PHE A 126 -11.94 -9.54 -6.50
CA PHE A 126 -12.21 -9.38 -7.94
C PHE A 126 -13.59 -9.84 -8.37
#